data_AF-A0A1Q3TID8-F1
#
_entry.id   AF-A0A1Q3TID8-F1
#
_cell.length_a   1.000
_cell.length_b   1.000
_cell.length_c   1.000
_cell.angle_alpha   90.00
_cell.angle_beta   90.00
_cell.angle_gamma   90.00
#
_symmetry.space_group_name_H-M   'P 1'
#
loop_
_entity.id
_entity.type
_entity.pdbx_description
1 polymer ?
#
loop_
_entity_poly.entity_id
_entity_poly.type
_entity_poly.pdbx_seq_one_letter_code
_entity_poly.pdbx_strand_id
1 'polypeptide(L)'
;MSISPQQKEYPYTNRGPAKLSGELWKDIPGFEGSFQVSNMGRVRSLDRTVLHSRCGIQFVAGRILSQKVKRHYNRFTNDFVIILQVTLMLDNHRYEYGVRRLVYAAFKESGLLKQSTRMAIAKDGDGYNNRLSNIEVMTNSGKQRLIMERGRTALVFAERDHTQFKPTYALWKPVHRCTSRGKILATYPSIMEAVRKEGFGEKGIIAAAKGRVKYYKGFKWRYASRKVLEPFKKAYPLTIRKRQRRPE
;
A
#
# COMPACT_ATOMS: atom_id res chain seq x y z
N MET A 1 -36.55 -19.12 -1.14
CA MET A 1 -37.01 -18.06 -0.21
C MET A 1 -35.81 -17.20 0.15
N SER A 2 -35.69 -16.04 -0.49
CA SER A 2 -34.62 -15.08 -0.29
C SER A 2 -34.81 -14.35 1.04
N ILE A 3 -34.02 -14.74 2.04
CA ILE A 3 -33.95 -14.06 3.33
C ILE A 3 -33.48 -12.63 3.05
N SER A 4 -34.34 -11.64 3.28
CA SER A 4 -33.97 -10.22 3.19
C SER A 4 -32.78 -9.97 4.12
N PRO A 5 -31.72 -9.27 3.69
CA PRO A 5 -30.61 -8.98 4.58
C PRO A 5 -31.14 -8.05 5.68
N GLN A 6 -31.31 -8.60 6.89
CA GLN A 6 -31.41 -7.81 8.11
C GLN A 6 -30.28 -6.78 8.04
N GLN A 7 -30.62 -5.49 7.94
CA GLN A 7 -29.64 -4.41 7.93
C GLN A 7 -28.85 -4.55 9.23
N LYS A 8 -27.63 -5.11 9.15
CA LYS A 8 -26.74 -5.22 10.30
C LYS A 8 -26.51 -3.80 10.82
N GLU A 9 -27.07 -3.50 11.98
CA GLU A 9 -26.89 -2.20 12.58
C GLU A 9 -25.47 -2.13 13.17
N TYR A 10 -24.63 -1.30 12.57
CA TYR A 10 -23.25 -1.14 13.00
C TYR A 10 -23.17 -0.07 14.09
N PRO A 11 -22.43 -0.28 15.21
CA PRO A 11 -22.38 0.68 16.31
C PRO A 11 -22.09 2.13 15.93
N TYR A 12 -21.28 2.35 14.87
CA TYR A 12 -20.92 3.70 14.43
C TYR A 12 -22.10 4.53 13.88
N THR A 13 -23.22 3.90 13.49
CA THR A 13 -24.42 4.61 13.01
C THR A 13 -25.18 5.26 14.17
N ASN A 14 -25.08 4.71 15.38
CA ASN A 14 -25.70 5.27 16.57
C ASN A 14 -24.85 6.43 17.14
N ARG A 15 -25.31 7.66 16.87
CA ARG A 15 -24.68 8.90 17.33
C ARG A 15 -25.26 9.44 18.64
N GLY A 16 -26.15 8.69 19.29
CA GLY A 16 -26.74 9.06 20.57
C GLY A 16 -25.74 8.94 21.73
N PRO A 17 -25.91 9.72 22.81
CA PRO A 17 -25.02 9.69 23.97
C PRO A 17 -25.18 8.42 24.81
N ALA A 18 -26.29 7.69 24.65
CA ALA A 18 -26.57 6.46 25.37
C ALA A 18 -25.49 5.39 25.09
N LYS A 19 -25.02 4.73 26.15
CA LYS A 19 -24.09 3.62 26.04
C LYS A 19 -24.79 2.39 25.48
N LEU A 20 -24.11 1.67 24.60
CA LEU A 20 -24.59 0.36 24.15
C LEU A 20 -24.28 -0.70 25.21
N SER A 21 -25.06 -1.77 25.27
CA SER A 21 -24.83 -2.86 26.23
C SER A 21 -23.44 -3.47 26.06
N GLY A 22 -22.64 -3.55 27.13
CA GLY A 22 -21.26 -4.06 27.10
C GLY A 22 -20.24 -3.11 26.46
N GLU A 23 -20.61 -1.86 26.23
CA GLU A 23 -19.70 -0.87 25.66
C GLU A 23 -18.77 -0.25 26.71
N LEU A 24 -17.48 -0.36 26.44
CA LEU A 24 -16.41 0.21 27.23
C LEU A 24 -15.73 1.33 26.44
N TRP A 25 -15.38 2.42 27.12
CA TRP A 25 -14.72 3.58 26.53
C TRP A 25 -13.32 3.75 27.14
N LYS A 26 -12.33 4.08 26.30
CA LYS A 26 -10.97 4.41 26.72
C LYS A 26 -10.47 5.65 25.99
N ASP A 27 -9.57 6.39 26.64
CA ASP A 27 -8.84 7.48 26.01
C ASP A 27 -8.03 6.98 24.82
N ILE A 28 -8.02 7.79 23.77
CA ILE A 28 -7.21 7.52 22.58
C ILE A 28 -5.77 7.96 22.92
N PRO A 29 -4.76 7.09 22.75
CA PRO A 29 -3.38 7.45 23.06
C PRO A 29 -2.89 8.68 22.28
N GLY A 30 -2.38 9.69 22.99
CA GLY A 30 -1.98 10.99 22.45
C GLY A 30 -3.12 12.01 22.28
N PHE A 31 -4.32 11.68 22.77
CA PHE A 31 -5.53 12.52 22.73
C PHE A 31 -6.31 12.44 24.06
N GLU A 32 -5.61 12.09 25.15
CA GLU A 32 -6.18 11.91 26.48
C GLU A 32 -6.92 13.18 26.94
N GLY A 33 -8.06 13.00 27.62
CA GLY A 33 -8.91 14.12 28.06
C GLY A 33 -9.67 14.84 26.95
N SER A 34 -9.37 14.57 25.67
CA SER A 34 -10.06 15.20 24.52
C SER A 34 -10.93 14.23 23.73
N PHE A 35 -10.44 13.00 23.53
CA PHE A 35 -11.13 12.00 22.70
C PHE A 35 -11.04 10.59 23.27
N GLN A 36 -12.14 9.86 23.13
CA GLN A 36 -12.26 8.47 23.53
C GLN A 36 -12.77 7.59 22.40
N VAL A 37 -12.38 6.33 22.42
CA VAL A 37 -12.86 5.29 21.52
C VAL A 37 -13.45 4.15 22.33
N SER A 38 -14.53 3.57 21.81
CA SER A 38 -15.22 2.45 22.43
C SER A 38 -14.74 1.11 21.88
N ASN A 39 -14.81 0.05 22.69
CA ASN A 39 -14.52 -1.32 22.25
C ASN A 39 -15.44 -1.79 21.10
N MET A 40 -16.56 -1.09 20.85
CA MET A 40 -17.47 -1.35 19.74
C MET A 40 -17.15 -0.54 18.47
N GLY A 41 -16.14 0.33 18.52
CA GLY A 41 -15.75 1.16 17.39
C GLY A 41 -16.50 2.47 17.26
N ARG A 42 -17.20 2.95 18.32
CA ARG A 42 -17.67 4.35 18.38
C ARG A 42 -16.54 5.26 18.83
N VAL A 43 -16.58 6.53 18.42
CA VAL A 43 -15.57 7.54 18.78
C VAL A 43 -16.30 8.76 19.29
N ARG A 44 -15.84 9.34 20.41
CA ARG A 44 -16.44 10.52 21.01
C ARG A 44 -15.41 11.58 21.34
N SER A 45 -15.81 12.83 21.25
CA SER A 45 -15.11 13.93 21.91
C SER A 45 -15.64 14.09 23.33
N LEU A 46 -14.77 14.54 24.24
CA LEU A 46 -15.15 14.95 25.59
C LEU A 46 -15.39 16.46 25.62
N ASP A 47 -16.09 16.89 26.68
CA ASP A 47 -16.21 18.28 27.05
C ASP A 47 -14.81 18.84 27.28
N ARG A 48 -14.47 19.91 26.57
CA ARG A 48 -13.15 20.52 26.68
C ARG A 48 -13.18 21.99 26.30
N THR A 49 -12.19 22.68 26.81
CA THR A 49 -11.95 24.09 26.53
C THR A 49 -10.82 24.19 25.53
N VAL A 50 -11.06 24.81 24.37
CA VAL A 50 -10.08 24.93 23.28
C VAL A 50 -9.75 26.39 23.01
N LEU A 51 -8.54 26.65 22.52
CA LEU A 51 -8.18 27.98 22.01
C LEU A 51 -8.95 28.27 20.72
N HIS A 52 -9.58 29.43 20.64
CA HIS A 52 -10.31 29.89 19.47
C HIS A 52 -9.75 31.22 18.99
N SER A 53 -9.47 31.31 17.69
CA SER A 53 -8.76 32.44 17.07
C SER A 53 -9.42 33.80 17.29
N ARG A 54 -10.75 33.84 17.52
CA ARG A 54 -11.50 35.09 17.69
C ARG A 54 -11.91 35.43 19.11
N CYS A 55 -12.09 34.44 19.97
CA CYS A 55 -12.61 34.65 21.34
C CYS A 55 -11.62 34.21 22.43
N GLY A 56 -10.39 33.88 22.05
CA GLY A 56 -9.35 33.37 22.93
C GLY A 56 -9.62 31.92 23.32
N ILE A 57 -10.71 31.69 24.04
CA ILE A 57 -11.07 30.40 24.61
C ILE A 57 -12.54 30.09 24.28
N GLN A 58 -12.84 28.82 23.97
CA GLN A 58 -14.18 28.33 23.68
C GLN A 58 -14.42 26.98 24.37
N PHE A 59 -15.56 26.85 25.06
CA PHE A 59 -16.05 25.56 25.52
C PHE A 59 -16.68 24.77 24.37
N VAL A 60 -16.29 23.50 24.22
CA VAL A 60 -16.79 22.58 23.20
C VAL A 60 -17.38 21.36 23.89
N ALA A 61 -18.70 21.21 23.80
CA ALA A 61 -19.40 20.05 24.31
C ALA A 61 -18.98 18.77 23.57
N GLY A 62 -18.80 17.70 24.33
CA GLY A 62 -18.51 16.36 23.89
C GLY A 62 -19.68 15.77 23.09
N ARG A 63 -19.35 14.89 22.13
CA ARG A 63 -20.35 14.22 21.28
C ARG A 63 -19.79 12.98 20.63
N ILE A 64 -20.67 12.09 20.18
CA ILE A 64 -20.28 10.98 19.31
C ILE A 64 -19.95 11.52 17.91
N LEU A 65 -18.72 11.27 17.47
CA LEU A 65 -18.21 11.75 16.19
C LEU A 65 -18.76 10.91 15.04
N SER A 66 -19.12 11.57 13.95
CA SER A 66 -19.45 10.89 12.69
C SER A 66 -18.21 10.21 12.11
N GLN A 67 -18.40 9.01 11.58
CA GLN A 67 -17.35 8.27 10.88
C GLN A 67 -17.63 8.27 9.38
N LYS A 68 -16.61 8.58 8.58
CA LYS A 68 -16.67 8.56 7.13
C LYS A 68 -16.40 7.15 6.61
N VAL A 69 -17.26 6.68 5.72
CA VAL A 69 -17.08 5.42 4.98
C VAL A 69 -16.16 5.70 3.79
N LYS A 70 -14.95 5.12 3.79
CA LYS A 70 -14.03 5.16 2.65
C LYS A 70 -14.13 3.85 1.87
N ARG A 71 -14.39 3.97 0.56
CA ARG A 71 -14.53 2.84 -0.36
C ARG A 71 -13.28 2.74 -1.23
N HIS A 72 -12.65 1.57 -1.22
CA HIS A 72 -11.49 1.27 -2.07
C HIS A 72 -11.88 0.20 -3.08
N TYR A 73 -12.05 0.61 -4.34
CA TYR A 73 -12.42 -0.30 -5.42
C TYR A 73 -11.30 -1.31 -5.71
N ASN A 74 -11.63 -2.59 -5.68
CA ASN A 74 -10.78 -3.67 -6.11
C ASN A 74 -11.19 -4.12 -7.52
N ARG A 75 -10.34 -3.86 -8.51
CA ARG A 75 -10.59 -4.22 -9.91
C ARG A 75 -10.64 -5.74 -10.13
N PHE A 76 -9.90 -6.51 -9.33
CA PHE A 76 -9.80 -7.97 -9.53
C PHE A 76 -11.11 -8.67 -9.15
N THR A 77 -11.67 -8.31 -8.00
CA THR A 77 -12.94 -8.86 -7.49
C THR A 77 -14.16 -8.03 -7.89
N ASN A 78 -13.96 -6.90 -8.59
CA ASN A 78 -15.00 -5.95 -8.98
C ASN A 78 -15.90 -5.49 -7.82
N ASP A 79 -15.32 -5.24 -6.65
CA ASP A 79 -16.05 -4.85 -5.44
C ASP A 79 -15.29 -3.75 -4.67
N PHE A 80 -15.76 -3.42 -3.46
CA PHE A 80 -15.15 -2.40 -2.62
C PHE A 80 -14.67 -2.96 -1.29
N VAL A 81 -13.47 -2.54 -0.88
CA VAL A 81 -12.99 -2.67 0.50
C VAL A 81 -13.38 -1.43 1.27
N ILE A 82 -14.00 -1.62 2.43
CA ILE A 82 -14.50 -0.53 3.27
C ILE A 82 -13.53 -0.23 4.41
N ILE A 83 -13.32 1.06 4.68
CA ILE A 83 -12.57 1.55 5.84
C ILE A 83 -13.36 2.67 6.49
N LEU A 84 -13.71 2.52 7.78
CA LEU A 84 -14.26 3.62 8.57
C LEU A 84 -13.14 4.53 9.06
N GLN A 85 -13.31 5.83 8.83
CA GLN A 85 -12.37 6.87 9.27
C GLN A 85 -13.06 7.91 10.13
N VAL A 86 -12.32 8.47 11.07
CA VAL A 86 -12.75 9.61 11.89
C VAL A 86 -11.71 10.72 11.80
N THR A 87 -12.15 11.96 11.90
CA THR A 87 -11.28 13.12 12.03
C THR A 87 -11.32 13.63 13.46
N LEU A 88 -10.17 13.75 14.09
CA LEU A 88 -9.97 14.37 15.40
C LEU A 88 -9.35 15.76 15.19
N MET A 89 -9.84 16.75 15.92
CA MET A 89 -9.32 18.12 15.89
C MET A 89 -8.87 18.50 17.29
N LEU A 90 -7.56 18.69 17.44
CA LEU A 90 -6.88 19.04 18.68
C LEU A 90 -5.89 20.17 18.37
N ASP A 91 -5.90 21.24 19.16
CA ASP A 91 -4.99 22.39 19.02
C ASP A 91 -4.86 22.91 17.58
N ASN A 92 -5.99 23.07 16.90
CA ASN A 92 -6.09 23.49 15.49
C ASN A 92 -5.40 22.56 14.46
N HIS A 93 -4.98 21.36 14.88
CA HIS A 93 -4.43 20.33 14.02
C HIS A 93 -5.48 19.27 13.70
N ARG A 94 -5.50 18.86 12.42
CA ARG A 94 -6.43 17.86 11.91
C ARG A 94 -5.76 16.49 11.82
N TYR A 95 -6.32 15.51 12.51
CA TYR A 95 -5.83 14.13 12.50
C TYR A 95 -6.88 13.19 11.92
N GLU A 96 -6.53 12.46 10.87
CA GLU A 96 -7.42 11.46 10.25
C GLU A 96 -6.93 10.05 10.58
N TYR A 97 -7.78 9.25 11.21
CA TYR A 97 -7.46 7.89 11.60
C TYR A 97 -8.51 6.89 11.13
N GLY A 98 -8.04 5.69 10.79
CA GLY A 98 -8.91 4.52 10.66
C GLY A 98 -9.40 4.08 12.04
N VAL A 99 -10.71 3.94 12.20
CA VAL A 99 -11.36 3.66 13.51
C VAL A 99 -10.84 2.37 14.11
N ARG A 100 -10.65 1.34 13.28
CA ARG A 100 -10.05 0.06 13.70
C ARG A 100 -8.70 0.23 14.41
N ARG A 101 -7.87 1.15 13.91
CA ARG A 101 -6.54 1.42 14.47
C ARG A 101 -6.65 2.09 15.83
N LEU A 102 -7.59 3.02 15.99
CA LEU A 102 -7.86 3.69 17.27
C LEU A 102 -8.33 2.68 18.32
N VAL A 103 -9.30 1.83 17.98
CA VAL A 103 -9.85 0.81 18.89
C VAL A 103 -8.73 -0.12 19.38
N TYR A 104 -7.93 -0.68 18.46
CA TYR A 104 -6.86 -1.58 18.88
C TYR A 104 -5.80 -0.85 19.71
N ALA A 105 -5.44 0.36 19.34
CA ALA A 105 -4.43 1.13 20.05
C ALA A 105 -4.83 1.47 21.48
N ALA A 106 -6.08 1.91 21.70
CA ALA A 106 -6.57 2.26 23.02
C ALA A 106 -6.75 1.05 23.95
N PHE A 107 -7.13 -0.11 23.40
CA PHE A 107 -7.46 -1.28 24.22
C PHE A 107 -6.35 -2.31 24.38
N LYS A 108 -5.41 -2.39 23.43
CA LYS A 108 -4.37 -3.44 23.39
C LYS A 108 -2.96 -2.89 23.29
N GLU A 109 -2.71 -1.92 22.41
CA GLU A 109 -1.35 -1.53 22.10
C GLU A 109 -1.22 -0.06 21.64
N SER A 110 -0.96 0.85 22.57
CA SER A 110 -0.87 2.29 22.29
C SER A 110 0.19 2.65 21.25
N GLY A 111 1.30 1.90 21.22
CA GLY A 111 2.38 2.04 20.23
C GLY A 111 1.94 1.88 18.78
N LEU A 112 0.77 1.28 18.51
CA LEU A 112 0.25 1.15 17.16
C LEU A 112 -0.01 2.51 16.50
N LEU A 113 -0.38 3.57 17.24
CA LEU A 113 -0.59 4.90 16.64
C LEU A 113 0.71 5.61 16.26
N LYS A 114 1.83 5.25 16.89
CA LYS A 114 3.15 5.87 16.65
C LYS A 114 3.94 5.05 15.64
N GLN A 115 3.89 5.45 14.36
CA GLN A 115 4.79 4.97 13.29
C GLN A 115 4.90 3.43 13.10
N SER A 116 3.87 2.68 13.47
CA SER A 116 3.88 1.22 13.25
C SER A 116 3.55 0.86 11.80
N THR A 117 4.43 0.07 11.18
CA THR A 117 4.22 -0.53 9.84
C THR A 117 3.16 -1.65 9.83
N ARG A 118 2.68 -2.06 11.01
CA ARG A 118 1.62 -3.05 11.18
C ARG A 118 0.23 -2.47 10.91
N MET A 119 -0.66 -3.32 10.44
CA MET A 119 -1.99 -2.97 9.94
C MET A 119 -3.06 -3.64 10.80
N ALA A 120 -4.03 -2.86 11.29
CA ALA A 120 -5.24 -3.38 11.93
C ALA A 120 -6.28 -3.75 10.87
N ILE A 121 -6.65 -5.02 10.81
CA ILE A 121 -7.58 -5.58 9.82
C ILE A 121 -8.82 -6.19 10.49
N ALA A 122 -9.89 -6.35 9.72
CA ALA A 122 -11.10 -7.05 10.14
C ALA A 122 -10.95 -8.56 9.90
N LYS A 123 -11.13 -9.37 10.94
CA LYS A 123 -11.02 -10.84 10.87
C LYS A 123 -12.05 -11.42 9.91
N ASP A 124 -13.31 -10.98 10.04
CA ASP A 124 -14.43 -11.37 9.17
C ASP A 124 -14.38 -10.78 7.74
N GLY A 125 -13.46 -9.84 7.48
CA GLY A 125 -13.38 -9.12 6.21
C GLY A 125 -14.39 -7.98 6.03
N ASP A 126 -15.27 -7.75 7.01
CA ASP A 126 -16.23 -6.67 7.00
C ASP A 126 -15.59 -5.35 7.49
N GLY A 127 -15.47 -4.38 6.58
CA GLY A 127 -14.87 -3.09 6.87
C GLY A 127 -15.69 -2.20 7.81
N TYR A 128 -16.99 -2.47 7.97
CA TYR A 128 -17.88 -1.75 8.87
C TYR A 128 -17.79 -2.27 10.32
N ASN A 129 -17.47 -3.55 10.52
CA ASN A 129 -17.34 -4.18 11.84
C ASN A 129 -16.00 -3.85 12.51
N ASN A 130 -15.96 -2.74 13.26
CA ASN A 130 -14.77 -2.26 13.98
C ASN A 130 -14.81 -2.56 15.49
N ARG A 131 -15.53 -3.61 15.91
CA ARG A 131 -15.52 -4.11 17.30
C ARG A 131 -14.16 -4.71 17.62
N LEU A 132 -13.63 -4.47 18.81
CA LEU A 132 -12.32 -4.96 19.29
C LEU A 132 -12.13 -6.46 19.06
N SER A 133 -13.16 -7.27 19.29
CA SER A 133 -13.12 -8.73 19.08
C SER A 133 -12.84 -9.13 17.63
N ASN A 134 -13.28 -8.32 16.67
CA ASN A 134 -13.11 -8.51 15.23
C ASN A 134 -11.80 -7.89 14.68
N ILE A 135 -10.95 -7.32 15.53
CA ILE A 135 -9.71 -6.67 15.10
C ILE A 135 -8.52 -7.60 15.30
N GLU A 136 -7.70 -7.70 14.27
CA GLU A 136 -6.39 -8.34 14.32
C GLU A 136 -5.33 -7.38 13.77
N VAL A 137 -4.12 -7.45 14.32
CA VAL A 137 -2.97 -6.68 13.83
C VAL A 137 -1.95 -7.61 13.21
N MET A 138 -1.51 -7.29 12.00
CA MET A 138 -0.51 -8.07 11.27
C MET A 138 0.45 -7.19 10.49
N THR A 139 1.53 -7.78 9.99
CA THR A 139 2.49 -7.12 9.09
C THR A 139 1.89 -6.90 7.69
N ASN A 140 2.52 -6.05 6.89
CA ASN A 140 2.15 -5.90 5.48
C ASN A 140 2.26 -7.21 4.70
N SER A 141 3.27 -8.04 4.99
CA SER A 141 3.43 -9.36 4.35
C SER A 141 2.29 -10.32 4.72
N GLY A 142 1.89 -10.36 6.00
CA GLY A 142 0.74 -11.15 6.44
C GLY A 142 -0.56 -10.71 5.75
N LYS A 143 -0.78 -9.40 5.64
CA LYS A 143 -1.93 -8.84 4.92
C LYS A 143 -1.93 -9.25 3.44
N GLN A 144 -0.78 -9.22 2.75
CA GLN A 144 -0.70 -9.64 1.35
C GLN A 144 -1.03 -11.12 1.19
N ARG A 145 -0.53 -11.98 2.09
CA ARG A 145 -0.90 -13.41 2.11
C ARG A 145 -2.40 -13.60 2.27
N LEU A 146 -3.01 -12.90 3.23
CA LEU A 146 -4.46 -12.97 3.45
C LEU A 146 -5.27 -12.50 2.22
N ILE A 147 -4.80 -11.46 1.52
CA ILE A 147 -5.43 -11.01 0.25
C ILE A 147 -5.35 -12.11 -0.81
N MET A 148 -4.22 -12.82 -0.91
CA MET A 148 -4.05 -13.95 -1.83
C MET A 148 -4.95 -15.14 -1.44
N GLU A 149 -4.95 -15.53 -0.17
CA GLU A 149 -5.80 -16.62 0.37
C GLU A 149 -7.29 -16.32 0.16
N ARG A 150 -7.71 -15.06 0.31
CA ARG A 150 -9.08 -14.62 0.02
C ARG A 150 -9.38 -14.47 -1.47
N GLY A 151 -8.44 -14.78 -2.36
CA GLY A 151 -8.62 -14.66 -3.81
C GLY A 151 -8.88 -13.23 -4.26
N ARG A 152 -8.33 -12.22 -3.57
CA ARG A 152 -8.58 -10.79 -3.83
C ARG A 152 -7.50 -10.11 -4.67
N THR A 153 -6.51 -10.86 -5.12
CA THR A 153 -5.47 -10.42 -6.05
C THR A 153 -5.13 -11.54 -7.01
N ALA A 154 -4.74 -11.19 -8.24
CA ALA A 154 -4.15 -12.14 -9.17
C ALA A 154 -2.75 -12.57 -8.69
N LEU A 155 -2.34 -13.78 -9.06
CA LEU A 155 -0.95 -14.25 -9.00
C LEU A 155 -0.17 -13.66 -10.19
N VAL A 156 -0.08 -12.32 -10.20
CA VAL A 156 0.32 -11.50 -11.36
C VAL A 156 1.71 -11.84 -11.92
N PHE A 157 2.57 -12.57 -11.21
CA PHE A 157 3.91 -12.89 -11.70
C PHE A 157 3.99 -14.15 -12.55
N ALA A 158 3.07 -15.11 -12.42
CA ALA A 158 3.13 -16.38 -13.16
C ALA A 158 2.68 -16.25 -14.62
N GLU A 159 1.77 -15.31 -14.91
CA GLU A 159 1.09 -15.19 -16.22
C GLU A 159 1.52 -13.94 -17.01
N ARG A 160 2.55 -13.23 -16.56
CA ARG A 160 3.02 -12.04 -17.26
C ARG A 160 3.81 -12.43 -18.48
N ASP A 161 3.24 -12.15 -19.65
CA ASP A 161 3.96 -12.18 -20.91
C ASP A 161 5.14 -11.17 -20.86
N HIS A 162 6.36 -11.72 -20.76
CA HIS A 162 7.61 -10.99 -20.64
C HIS A 162 7.90 -10.13 -21.88
N THR A 163 7.19 -10.37 -22.99
CA THR A 163 7.32 -9.62 -24.25
C THR A 163 6.60 -8.27 -24.21
N GLN A 164 5.69 -8.02 -23.25
CA GLN A 164 4.90 -6.78 -23.15
C GLN A 164 5.59 -5.65 -22.34
N PHE A 165 6.81 -5.86 -21.87
CA PHE A 165 7.53 -4.85 -21.08
C PHE A 165 8.28 -3.86 -21.97
N LYS A 166 8.13 -2.57 -21.69
CA LYS A 166 8.90 -1.51 -22.34
C LYS A 166 10.41 -1.73 -22.07
N PRO A 167 11.25 -1.89 -23.10
CA PRO A 167 12.69 -1.88 -22.95
C PRO A 167 13.11 -0.54 -22.35
N THR A 168 13.52 -0.55 -21.08
CA THR A 168 14.12 0.62 -20.43
C THR A 168 15.59 0.36 -20.22
N TYR A 169 16.40 1.41 -20.22
CA TYR A 169 17.83 1.29 -19.96
C TYR A 169 18.12 0.65 -18.59
N ALA A 170 17.21 0.77 -17.62
CA ALA A 170 17.36 0.11 -16.32
C ALA A 170 17.30 -1.43 -16.43
N LEU A 171 16.46 -1.95 -17.33
CA LEU A 171 16.26 -3.39 -17.53
C LEU A 171 17.20 -3.96 -18.60
N TRP A 172 17.37 -3.25 -19.71
CA TRP A 172 18.06 -3.71 -20.91
C TRP A 172 19.34 -2.91 -21.11
N LYS A 173 20.21 -2.87 -20.09
CA LYS A 173 21.49 -2.17 -20.17
C LYS A 173 22.30 -2.77 -21.32
N PRO A 174 22.40 -2.11 -22.49
CA PRO A 174 23.06 -2.71 -23.64
C PRO A 174 24.55 -2.81 -23.35
N VAL A 175 25.21 -3.77 -23.97
CA VAL A 175 26.62 -4.08 -23.67
C VAL A 175 27.40 -4.23 -24.97
N HIS A 176 28.58 -3.63 -25.00
CA HIS A 176 29.54 -3.80 -26.07
C HIS A 176 30.54 -4.89 -25.70
N ARG A 177 30.76 -5.83 -26.62
CA ARG A 177 31.96 -6.67 -26.63
C ARG A 177 33.04 -5.96 -27.43
N CYS A 178 34.23 -5.83 -26.88
CA CYS A 178 35.33 -5.08 -27.45
C CYS A 178 36.62 -5.90 -27.49
N THR A 179 37.52 -5.54 -28.40
CA THR A 179 38.90 -6.04 -28.39
C THR A 179 39.66 -5.58 -27.14
N SER A 180 40.83 -6.15 -26.91
CA SER A 180 41.76 -5.71 -25.84
C SER A 180 42.13 -4.23 -25.95
N ARG A 181 42.21 -3.70 -27.18
CA ARG A 181 42.46 -2.27 -27.48
C ARG A 181 41.21 -1.38 -27.39
N GLY A 182 40.04 -1.94 -27.09
CA GLY A 182 38.80 -1.18 -26.89
C GLY A 182 38.02 -0.86 -28.17
N LYS A 183 38.32 -1.50 -29.31
CA LYS A 183 37.47 -1.42 -30.52
C LYS A 183 36.21 -2.25 -30.32
N ILE A 184 35.03 -1.70 -30.64
CA ILE A 184 33.76 -2.43 -30.53
C ILE A 184 33.73 -3.53 -31.59
N LEU A 185 33.50 -4.77 -31.15
CA LEU A 185 33.31 -5.94 -32.01
C LEU A 185 31.81 -6.23 -32.21
N ALA A 186 31.03 -6.12 -31.14
CA ALA A 186 29.59 -6.36 -31.18
C ALA A 186 28.87 -5.56 -30.11
N THR A 187 27.57 -5.31 -30.34
CA THR A 187 26.69 -4.60 -29.41
C THR A 187 25.42 -5.41 -29.22
N TYR A 188 25.10 -5.72 -27.98
CA TYR A 188 23.91 -6.49 -27.61
C TYR A 188 22.93 -5.59 -26.84
N PRO A 189 21.62 -5.75 -27.04
CA PRO A 189 20.61 -4.95 -26.35
C PRO A 189 20.57 -5.22 -24.84
N SER A 190 21.04 -6.38 -24.38
CA SER A 190 21.20 -6.71 -22.97
C SER A 190 22.33 -7.73 -22.75
N ILE A 191 22.74 -7.92 -21.49
CA ILE A 191 23.69 -8.98 -21.13
C ILE A 191 23.11 -10.36 -21.44
N MET A 192 21.82 -10.58 -21.22
CA MET A 192 21.19 -11.88 -21.51
C MET A 192 21.20 -12.21 -23.01
N GLU A 193 21.07 -11.22 -23.89
CA GLU A 193 21.25 -11.45 -25.33
C GLU A 193 22.71 -11.76 -25.70
N ALA A 194 23.68 -11.12 -25.03
CA ALA A 194 25.09 -11.46 -25.20
C ALA A 194 25.37 -12.91 -24.73
N VAL A 195 24.80 -13.33 -23.59
CA VAL A 195 24.86 -14.71 -23.08
C VAL A 195 24.27 -15.67 -24.11
N ARG A 196 23.07 -15.38 -24.64
CA ARG A 196 22.41 -16.25 -25.61
C ARG A 196 23.17 -16.38 -26.93
N LYS A 197 23.74 -15.29 -27.44
CA LYS A 197 24.45 -15.28 -28.73
C LYS A 197 25.87 -15.83 -28.65
N GLU A 198 26.57 -15.62 -27.54
CA GLU A 198 27.97 -15.99 -27.39
C GLU A 198 28.21 -17.22 -26.51
N GLY A 199 27.19 -17.68 -25.76
CA GLY A 199 27.31 -18.82 -24.83
C GLY A 199 28.14 -18.54 -23.58
N PHE A 200 28.44 -17.27 -23.28
CA PHE A 200 29.26 -16.89 -22.13
C PHE A 200 28.43 -16.71 -20.85
N GLY A 201 29.07 -16.81 -19.68
CA GLY A 201 28.39 -16.65 -18.40
C GLY A 201 28.04 -15.19 -18.07
N GLU A 202 26.78 -14.96 -17.63
CA GLU A 202 26.24 -13.63 -17.29
C GLU A 202 27.12 -12.88 -16.27
N LYS A 203 27.45 -13.55 -15.16
CA LYS A 203 28.24 -12.94 -14.06
C LYS A 203 29.61 -12.45 -14.54
N GLY A 204 30.24 -13.16 -15.48
CA GLY A 204 31.53 -12.79 -16.05
C GLY A 204 31.45 -11.54 -16.94
N ILE A 205 30.41 -11.46 -17.78
CA ILE A 205 30.14 -10.26 -18.59
C ILE A 205 29.86 -9.07 -17.66
N ILE A 206 29.05 -9.24 -16.61
CA ILE A 206 28.76 -8.17 -15.62
C ILE A 206 30.04 -7.69 -14.94
N ALA A 207 30.90 -8.62 -14.49
CA ALA A 207 32.15 -8.28 -13.82
C ALA A 207 33.07 -7.48 -14.73
N ALA A 208 33.22 -7.90 -15.99
CA ALA A 208 34.02 -7.18 -16.98
C ALA A 208 33.42 -5.82 -17.35
N ALA A 209 32.10 -5.75 -17.59
CA ALA A 209 31.42 -4.51 -17.95
C ALA A 209 31.42 -3.45 -16.83
N LYS A 210 31.47 -3.89 -15.56
CA LYS A 210 31.66 -3.02 -14.39
C LYS A 210 33.12 -2.67 -14.10
N GLY A 211 34.07 -3.24 -14.85
CA GLY A 211 35.50 -3.03 -14.63
C GLY A 211 36.07 -3.77 -13.43
N ARG A 212 35.35 -4.73 -12.83
CA ARG A 212 35.86 -5.55 -11.72
C ARG A 212 36.93 -6.54 -12.17
N VAL A 213 36.85 -6.96 -13.43
CA VAL A 213 37.90 -7.72 -14.12
C VAL A 213 38.22 -7.03 -15.44
N LYS A 214 39.48 -7.07 -15.86
CA LYS A 214 39.94 -6.36 -17.06
C LYS A 214 39.38 -6.98 -18.35
N TYR A 215 39.27 -8.31 -18.38
CA TYR A 215 38.79 -9.08 -19.51
C TYR A 215 37.93 -10.25 -19.03
N TYR A 216 37.00 -10.70 -19.86
CA TYR A 216 36.28 -11.95 -19.68
C TYR A 216 36.23 -12.69 -21.01
N LYS A 217 36.68 -13.95 -21.00
CA LYS A 217 36.82 -14.80 -22.19
C LYS A 217 37.62 -14.12 -23.33
N GLY A 218 38.69 -13.40 -22.97
CA GLY A 218 39.57 -12.70 -23.92
C GLY A 218 39.05 -11.35 -24.43
N PHE A 219 37.84 -10.93 -24.04
CA PHE A 219 37.24 -9.67 -24.50
C PHE A 219 37.11 -8.64 -23.38
N LYS A 220 37.18 -7.37 -23.76
CA LYS A 220 36.77 -6.26 -22.89
C LYS A 220 35.27 -6.04 -23.05
N TRP A 221 34.55 -5.88 -21.94
CA TRP A 221 33.12 -5.60 -21.95
C TRP A 221 32.87 -4.20 -21.37
N ARG A 222 31.89 -3.48 -21.92
CA ARG A 222 31.46 -2.17 -21.37
C ARG A 222 29.98 -1.95 -21.62
N TYR A 223 29.31 -1.28 -20.68
CA TYR A 223 27.94 -0.84 -20.91
C TYR A 223 27.90 0.21 -22.03
N ALA A 224 26.93 0.07 -22.92
CA ALA A 224 26.66 1.01 -23.98
C ALA A 224 25.90 2.21 -23.45
N SER A 225 26.00 3.36 -24.13
CA SER A 225 25.21 4.53 -23.76
C SER A 225 23.72 4.32 -24.05
N ARG A 226 22.87 5.13 -23.41
CA ARG A 226 21.41 5.10 -23.63
C ARG A 226 21.01 5.31 -25.10
N LYS A 227 21.81 6.03 -25.88
CA LYS A 227 21.56 6.27 -27.32
C LYS A 227 21.49 4.97 -28.13
N VAL A 228 22.27 3.98 -27.71
CA VAL A 228 22.35 2.66 -28.36
C VAL A 228 21.07 1.84 -28.15
N LEU A 229 20.26 2.17 -27.13
CA LEU A 229 19.00 1.46 -26.84
C LEU A 229 17.84 1.91 -27.76
N GLU A 230 17.87 3.15 -28.27
CA GLU A 230 16.73 3.70 -29.04
C GLU A 230 16.39 2.91 -30.32
N PRO A 231 17.37 2.42 -31.11
CA PRO A 231 17.09 1.53 -32.24
C PRO A 231 16.47 0.20 -31.81
N PHE A 232 16.95 -0.39 -30.71
CA PHE A 232 16.41 -1.66 -30.21
C PHE A 232 14.96 -1.54 -29.74
N LYS A 233 14.55 -0.40 -29.17
CA LYS A 233 13.16 -0.17 -28.76
C LYS A 233 12.17 -0.21 -29.92
N LYS A 234 12.58 0.19 -31.13
CA LYS A 234 11.69 0.19 -32.30
C LYS A 234 11.23 -1.22 -32.70
N ALA A 235 12.02 -2.25 -32.37
CA ALA A 235 11.69 -3.65 -32.65
C ALA A 235 10.69 -4.28 -31.66
N TYR A 236 10.25 -3.55 -30.62
CA TYR A 236 9.33 -4.04 -29.59
C TYR A 236 8.13 -3.07 -29.45
N PRO A 237 7.05 -3.24 -30.23
CA PRO A 237 5.93 -2.32 -30.26
C PRO A 237 5.15 -2.28 -28.94
N LEU A 238 4.60 -1.11 -28.62
CA LEU A 238 3.88 -0.84 -27.37
C LEU A 238 2.50 -1.48 -27.37
N THR A 239 2.18 -2.30 -26.36
CA THR A 239 0.79 -2.63 -26.04
C THR A 239 0.20 -1.51 -25.17
N ILE A 240 -0.54 -0.57 -25.75
CA ILE A 240 -1.24 0.47 -24.99
C ILE A 240 -2.45 -0.18 -24.31
N ARG A 241 -2.35 -0.48 -23.01
CA ARG A 241 -3.51 -0.91 -22.21
C ARG A 241 -4.48 0.26 -22.07
N LYS A 242 -5.65 0.20 -22.74
CA LYS A 242 -6.74 1.17 -22.57
C LYS A 242 -7.15 1.22 -21.09
N ARG A 243 -7.08 2.41 -20.47
CA ARG A 243 -7.61 2.62 -19.12
C ARG A 243 -9.14 2.55 -19.19
N GLN A 244 -9.73 1.49 -18.63
CA GLN A 244 -11.17 1.42 -18.42
C GLN A 244 -11.57 2.39 -17.29
N ARG A 245 -12.67 3.12 -17.47
CA ARG A 245 -13.25 3.98 -16.43
C ARG A 245 -13.74 3.12 -15.26
N ARG A 246 -13.59 3.63 -14.04
CA ARG A 246 -14.08 2.96 -12.83
C ARG A 246 -15.62 3.07 -12.78
N PRO A 247 -16.34 2.04 -12.33
CA PRO A 247 -17.76 2.16 -12.01
C PRO A 247 -17.95 3.17 -10.86
N GLU A 248 -19.09 3.86 -10.87
CA GLU A 248 -19.51 4.83 -9.84
C GLU A 248 -19.82 4.16 -8.49
#